data_AF-A0A941PLQ6-F1
#
_entry.id   AF-A0A941PLQ6-F1
#
_cell.length_a   1.000
_cell.length_b   1.000
_cell.length_c   1.000
_cell.angle_alpha   90.00
_cell.angle_beta   90.00
_cell.angle_gamma   90.00
#
_symmetry.space_group_name_H-M   'P 1'
#
loop_
_entity.id
_entity.type
_entity.pdbx_description
1 polymer ?
#
loop_
_entity_poly.entity_id
_entity_poly.type
_entity_poly.pdbx_seq_one_letter_code
_entity_poly.pdbx_strand_id
1 'polypeptide(L)'
;MTIYKFSVGVVLALAMILVLGLAGLVFSARDFQFGVAQISPTTDGLISFQRLADADRQIQQLQQESAGPRGEQLQIQQRIAALDAQAQSAEAGINDARAAIVGSIADVEARANVQSAQSAAADVSAQALSQRINALAARPGLSPGDQRSVTALRAQVQQMSEQEAAHDDTSAERTQLLSRQRLVDGQVAESDRQIFALQQQVLPDYQQFTRVRNEAYALQNLSPLGVSAFLAQGHRSLLSTMLVLLMGALGSMLYLFPAYLNRPQPVTIAEIAVRLIFGMCAALALYVLLNATIAGISLTQNVAQASTSSALNPFTVSLIGIIAGVLSEDIAKWIQDRGRGIFTQGAASAAAARPAAEDSGSMINPHGGPGAP
;
A
#
# COMPACT_ATOMS: atom_id res chain seq x y z
N MET A 1 -37.16 2.20 -42.23
CA MET A 1 -36.16 1.28 -41.63
C MET A 1 -36.77 -0.12 -41.63
N THR A 2 -36.10 -1.14 -42.16
CA THR A 2 -36.66 -2.51 -42.20
C THR A 2 -36.53 -3.17 -40.82
N ILE A 3 -37.47 -4.07 -40.46
CA ILE A 3 -37.42 -4.85 -39.21
C ILE A 3 -36.06 -5.57 -39.09
N TYR A 4 -35.55 -6.11 -40.19
CA TYR A 4 -34.22 -6.72 -40.25
C TYR A 4 -33.09 -5.75 -39.86
N LYS A 5 -33.06 -4.53 -40.43
CA LYS A 5 -32.04 -3.52 -40.06
C LYS A 5 -32.12 -3.17 -38.58
N PHE A 6 -33.32 -3.02 -38.03
CA PHE A 6 -33.53 -2.79 -36.60
C PHE A 6 -33.02 -3.96 -35.74
N SER A 7 -33.38 -5.20 -36.06
CA SER A 7 -32.92 -6.39 -35.33
C SER A 7 -31.39 -6.53 -35.35
N VAL A 8 -30.74 -6.26 -36.50
CA VAL A 8 -29.28 -6.25 -36.59
C VAL A 8 -28.66 -5.16 -35.70
N GLY A 9 -29.25 -3.97 -35.67
CA GLY A 9 -28.82 -2.89 -34.78
C GLY A 9 -28.92 -3.27 -33.29
N VAL A 10 -30.00 -3.95 -32.90
CA VAL A 10 -30.17 -4.46 -31.52
C VAL A 10 -29.10 -5.50 -31.19
N VAL A 11 -28.83 -6.45 -32.09
CA VAL A 11 -27.79 -7.46 -31.89
C VAL A 11 -26.42 -6.81 -31.75
N LEU A 12 -26.09 -5.83 -32.60
CA LEU A 12 -24.83 -5.08 -32.52
C LEU A 12 -24.71 -4.35 -31.18
N ALA A 13 -25.76 -3.64 -30.76
CA ALA A 13 -25.77 -2.90 -29.50
C ALA A 13 -25.59 -3.84 -28.29
N LEU A 14 -26.32 -4.95 -28.25
CA LEU A 14 -26.19 -5.94 -27.19
C LEU A 14 -24.79 -6.55 -27.15
N ALA A 15 -24.21 -6.86 -28.30
CA ALA A 15 -22.87 -7.40 -28.38
C ALA A 15 -21.82 -6.38 -27.91
N MET A 16 -21.96 -5.10 -28.27
CA MET A 16 -21.09 -4.03 -27.76
C MET A 16 -21.21 -3.86 -26.24
N ILE A 17 -22.42 -3.87 -25.69
CA ILE A 17 -22.65 -3.77 -24.24
C ILE A 17 -22.03 -4.96 -23.51
N LEU A 18 -22.20 -6.17 -24.03
CA LEU A 18 -21.64 -7.38 -23.44
C LEU A 18 -20.11 -7.35 -23.45
N VAL A 19 -19.50 -7.01 -24.60
CA VAL A 19 -18.04 -6.91 -24.72
C VAL A 19 -17.50 -5.81 -23.79
N LEU A 20 -18.15 -4.64 -23.75
CA LEU A 20 -17.75 -3.54 -22.88
C LEU A 20 -17.87 -3.91 -21.39
N GLY A 21 -18.95 -4.60 -21.01
CA GLY A 21 -19.16 -5.08 -19.64
C GLY A 21 -18.07 -6.07 -19.21
N LEU A 22 -17.82 -7.10 -20.02
CA LEU A 22 -16.74 -8.07 -19.75
C LEU A 22 -15.36 -7.39 -19.75
N ALA A 23 -15.12 -6.49 -20.69
CA ALA A 23 -13.87 -5.74 -20.78
C ALA A 23 -13.64 -4.88 -19.53
N GLY A 24 -14.68 -4.22 -19.00
CA GLY A 24 -14.62 -3.46 -17.76
C GLY A 24 -14.25 -4.34 -16.55
N LEU A 25 -14.83 -5.55 -16.45
CA LEU A 25 -14.51 -6.50 -15.38
C LEU A 25 -13.05 -6.97 -15.43
N VAL A 26 -12.59 -7.36 -16.62
CA VAL A 26 -11.21 -7.82 -16.83
C VAL A 26 -10.22 -6.67 -16.63
N PHE A 27 -10.56 -5.47 -17.11
CA PHE A 27 -9.75 -4.28 -16.93
C PHE A 27 -9.56 -3.94 -15.45
N SER A 28 -10.65 -3.91 -14.68
CA SER A 28 -10.61 -3.62 -13.24
C SER A 28 -9.78 -4.64 -12.46
N ALA A 29 -9.91 -5.94 -12.79
CA ALA A 29 -9.09 -6.99 -12.20
C ALA A 29 -7.60 -6.81 -12.55
N ARG A 30 -7.30 -6.48 -13.81
CA ARG A 30 -5.91 -6.31 -14.29
C ARG A 30 -5.25 -5.06 -13.72
N ASP A 31 -6.01 -3.98 -13.56
CA ASP A 31 -5.56 -2.72 -12.95
C ASP A 31 -5.23 -2.91 -11.47
N PHE A 32 -6.08 -3.61 -10.71
CA PHE A 32 -5.77 -4.00 -9.34
C PHE A 32 -4.46 -4.81 -9.26
N GLN A 33 -4.30 -5.85 -10.09
CA GLN A 33 -3.05 -6.64 -10.11
C GLN A 33 -1.83 -5.80 -10.44
N PHE A 34 -1.98 -4.82 -11.33
CA PHE A 34 -0.89 -3.91 -11.69
C PHE A 34 -0.53 -2.98 -10.53
N GLY A 35 -1.53 -2.40 -9.84
CA GLY A 35 -1.34 -1.59 -8.64
C GLY A 35 -0.66 -2.36 -7.51
N VAL A 36 -1.16 -3.55 -7.18
CA VAL A 36 -0.56 -4.42 -6.16
C VAL A 36 0.88 -4.78 -6.50
N ALA A 37 1.18 -5.09 -7.76
CA ALA A 37 2.54 -5.44 -8.18
C ALA A 37 3.54 -4.28 -8.08
N GLN A 38 3.08 -3.04 -8.23
CA GLN A 38 3.93 -1.86 -7.99
C GLN A 38 4.21 -1.66 -6.51
N ILE A 39 3.24 -2.00 -5.66
CA ILE A 39 3.30 -1.81 -4.21
C ILE A 39 4.11 -2.92 -3.53
N SER A 40 3.91 -4.17 -3.93
CA SER A 40 4.64 -5.33 -3.42
C SER A 40 5.05 -6.26 -4.58
N PRO A 41 6.20 -6.00 -5.22
CA PRO A 41 6.68 -6.74 -6.39
C PRO A 41 6.83 -8.25 -6.13
N THR A 42 7.07 -8.63 -4.87
CA THR A 42 7.27 -10.02 -4.43
C THR A 42 6.02 -10.87 -4.55
N THR A 43 4.83 -10.25 -4.55
CA THR A 43 3.54 -10.96 -4.71
C THR A 43 3.19 -11.19 -6.18
N ASP A 44 3.92 -10.58 -7.12
CA ASP A 44 3.55 -10.50 -8.53
C ASP A 44 2.07 -10.12 -8.74
N GLY A 45 1.54 -9.24 -7.89
CA GLY A 45 0.15 -8.75 -8.00
C GLY A 45 -0.92 -9.79 -7.62
N LEU A 46 -0.53 -10.96 -7.12
CA LEU A 46 -1.44 -12.04 -6.71
C LEU A 46 -1.65 -12.00 -5.21
N ILE A 47 -2.89 -11.73 -4.79
CA ILE A 47 -3.28 -11.72 -3.39
C ILE A 47 -4.55 -12.56 -3.22
N SER A 48 -4.52 -13.44 -2.23
CA SER A 48 -5.71 -14.17 -1.81
C SER A 48 -6.61 -13.24 -1.01
N PHE A 49 -7.75 -12.86 -1.59
CA PHE A 49 -8.77 -12.06 -0.90
C PHE A 49 -9.32 -12.78 0.34
N GLN A 50 -9.35 -14.11 0.32
CA GLN A 50 -9.75 -14.90 1.47
C GLN A 50 -8.75 -14.76 2.63
N ARG A 51 -7.45 -14.94 2.36
CA ARG A 51 -6.41 -14.74 3.40
C ARG A 51 -6.40 -13.30 3.92
N LEU A 52 -6.60 -12.32 3.03
CA LEU A 52 -6.72 -10.92 3.41
C LEU A 52 -7.91 -10.67 4.34
N ALA A 53 -9.08 -11.23 4.03
CA ALA A 53 -10.27 -11.11 4.86
C ALA A 53 -10.14 -11.87 6.20
N ASP A 54 -9.49 -13.02 6.19
CA ASP A 54 -9.20 -13.81 7.41
C ASP A 54 -8.25 -13.06 8.34
N ALA A 55 -7.16 -12.50 7.79
CA ALA A 55 -6.22 -11.67 8.54
C ALA A 55 -6.89 -10.41 9.06
N ASP A 56 -7.73 -9.73 8.26
CA ASP A 56 -8.43 -8.52 8.70
C ASP A 56 -9.39 -8.81 9.87
N ARG A 57 -10.14 -9.91 9.82
CA ARG A 57 -10.99 -10.34 10.94
C ARG A 57 -10.19 -10.60 12.22
N GLN A 58 -9.05 -11.28 12.10
CA GLN A 58 -8.19 -11.56 13.25
C GLN A 58 -7.54 -10.28 13.80
N ILE A 59 -7.09 -9.37 12.93
CA ILE A 59 -6.57 -8.06 13.33
C ILE A 59 -7.63 -7.25 14.06
N GLN A 60 -8.87 -7.23 13.56
CA GLN A 60 -9.98 -6.54 14.24
C GLN A 60 -10.27 -7.14 15.62
N GLN A 61 -10.23 -8.47 15.76
CA GLN A 61 -10.38 -9.14 17.05
C GLN A 61 -9.25 -8.76 18.02
N LEU A 62 -7.99 -8.83 17.59
CA LEU A 62 -6.84 -8.40 18.41
C LEU A 62 -6.90 -6.92 18.79
N GLN A 63 -7.39 -6.06 17.90
CA GLN A 63 -7.60 -4.64 18.20
C GLN A 63 -8.71 -4.41 19.22
N GLN A 64 -9.79 -5.19 19.17
CA GLN A 64 -10.86 -5.14 20.16
C GLN A 64 -10.39 -5.67 21.52
N GLU A 65 -9.65 -6.78 21.54
CA GLU A 65 -9.08 -7.35 22.77
C GLU A 65 -8.03 -6.43 23.40
N SER A 66 -7.21 -5.76 22.59
CA SER A 66 -6.21 -4.78 23.07
C SER A 66 -6.78 -3.40 23.39
N ALA A 67 -8.03 -3.10 23.05
CA ALA A 67 -8.65 -1.80 23.32
C ALA A 67 -8.70 -1.49 24.83
N GLY A 68 -8.99 -2.50 25.67
CA GLY A 68 -8.97 -2.38 27.13
C GLY A 68 -7.58 -1.99 27.66
N PRO A 69 -6.54 -2.81 27.44
CA PRO A 69 -5.17 -2.51 27.81
C PRO A 69 -4.67 -1.16 27.29
N ARG A 70 -4.96 -0.80 26.03
CA ARG A 70 -4.59 0.51 25.46
C ARG A 70 -5.28 1.68 26.18
N GLY A 71 -6.57 1.51 26.52
CA GLY A 71 -7.29 2.49 27.33
C GLY A 71 -6.70 2.63 28.73
N GLU A 72 -6.35 1.51 29.36
CA GLU A 72 -5.67 1.49 30.67
C GLU A 72 -4.31 2.18 30.61
N GLN A 73 -3.52 1.94 29.55
CA GLN A 73 -2.22 2.57 29.33
C GLN A 73 -2.33 4.11 29.34
N LEU A 74 -3.32 4.65 28.62
CA LEU A 74 -3.58 6.10 28.58
C LEU A 74 -3.97 6.64 29.96
N GLN A 75 -4.83 5.91 30.70
CA GLN A 75 -5.22 6.31 32.05
C GLN A 75 -4.03 6.30 33.02
N ILE A 76 -3.17 5.28 32.95
CA ILE A 76 -1.96 5.20 33.78
C ILE A 76 -1.01 6.36 33.46
N GLN A 77 -0.77 6.66 32.17
CA GLN A 77 0.08 7.78 31.77
C GLN A 77 -0.46 9.12 32.30
N GLN A 78 -1.77 9.36 32.19
CA GLN A 78 -2.42 10.55 32.74
C GLN A 78 -2.28 10.64 34.26
N ARG A 79 -2.46 9.51 34.97
CA ARG A 79 -2.34 9.48 36.43
C ARG A 79 -0.90 9.68 36.91
N ILE A 80 0.09 9.10 36.24
CA ILE A 80 1.51 9.35 36.53
C ILE A 80 1.84 10.83 36.33
N ALA A 81 1.40 11.44 35.21
CA ALA A 81 1.63 12.86 34.97
C ALA A 81 0.99 13.75 36.06
N ALA A 82 -0.20 13.39 36.54
CA ALA A 82 -0.85 14.10 37.64
C ALA A 82 -0.08 13.95 38.97
N LEU A 83 0.37 12.74 39.30
CA LEU A 83 1.19 12.49 40.50
C LEU A 83 2.55 13.18 40.42
N ASP A 84 3.18 13.25 39.25
CA ASP A 84 4.44 13.97 39.05
C ASP A 84 4.27 15.47 39.31
N ALA A 85 3.19 16.07 38.80
CA ALA A 85 2.87 17.47 39.08
C ALA A 85 2.58 17.71 40.57
N GLN A 86 1.84 16.80 41.22
CA GLN A 86 1.55 16.87 42.64
C GLN A 86 2.84 16.73 43.48
N ALA A 87 3.70 15.76 43.17
CA ALA A 87 4.96 15.53 43.85
C ALA A 87 5.89 16.74 43.76
N GLN A 88 6.03 17.34 42.57
CA GLN A 88 6.81 18.57 42.38
C GLN A 88 6.28 19.74 43.20
N SER A 89 4.95 19.93 43.25
CA SER A 89 4.34 20.99 44.04
C SER A 89 4.52 20.78 45.55
N ALA A 90 4.42 19.53 46.02
CA ALA A 90 4.62 19.17 47.41
C ALA A 90 6.08 19.34 47.82
N GLU A 91 7.03 18.92 46.98
CA GLU A 91 8.47 19.08 47.23
C GLU A 91 8.86 20.56 47.33
N ALA A 92 8.35 21.40 46.43
CA ALA A 92 8.54 22.85 46.52
C ALA A 92 8.00 23.42 47.83
N GLY A 93 6.77 23.04 48.21
CA GLY A 93 6.16 23.48 49.47
C GLY A 93 6.92 23.01 50.72
N ILE A 94 7.40 21.77 50.74
CA ILE A 94 8.21 21.22 51.82
C ILE A 94 9.55 21.96 51.91
N ASN A 95 10.20 22.25 50.78
CA ASN A 95 11.47 22.98 50.76
C ASN A 95 11.31 24.43 51.25
N ASP A 96 10.24 25.12 50.85
CA ASP A 96 9.90 26.46 51.37
C ASP A 96 9.64 26.43 52.89
N ALA A 97 8.89 25.42 53.37
CA ALA A 97 8.64 25.23 54.79
C ALA A 97 9.93 24.95 55.57
N ARG A 98 10.80 24.07 55.05
CA ARG A 98 12.12 23.78 55.63
C ARG A 98 12.96 25.06 55.74
N ALA A 99 13.03 25.86 54.68
CA ALA A 99 13.77 27.13 54.69
C ALA A 99 13.22 28.12 55.74
N ALA A 100 11.89 28.23 55.84
CA ALA A 100 11.24 29.09 56.83
C ALA A 100 11.48 28.63 58.28
N ILE A 101 11.41 27.32 58.55
CA ILE A 101 11.69 26.73 59.86
C ILE A 101 13.16 26.94 60.23
N VAL A 102 14.10 26.66 59.31
CA VAL A 102 15.54 26.85 59.53
C VAL A 102 15.87 28.31 59.85
N GLY A 103 15.30 29.26 59.10
CA GLY A 103 15.46 30.69 59.36
C GLY A 103 14.93 31.08 60.75
N SER A 104 13.73 30.60 61.10
CA SER A 104 13.10 30.88 62.40
C SER A 104 13.89 30.28 63.58
N ILE A 105 14.46 29.08 63.42
CA ILE A 105 15.35 28.47 64.41
C ILE A 105 16.62 29.32 64.58
N ALA A 106 17.23 29.76 63.48
CA ALA A 106 18.44 30.58 63.52
C ALA A 106 18.21 31.92 64.25
N ASP A 107 17.05 32.55 64.07
CA ASP A 107 16.67 33.77 64.79
C ASP A 107 16.54 33.55 66.31
N VAL A 108 15.94 32.43 66.73
CA VAL A 108 15.81 32.08 68.15
C VAL A 108 17.20 31.77 68.74
N GLU A 109 18.04 31.03 68.01
CA GLU A 109 19.42 30.72 68.42
C GLU A 109 20.27 31.98 68.58
N ALA A 110 20.14 32.94 67.65
CA ALA A 110 20.84 34.22 67.72
C ALA A 110 20.41 35.03 68.95
N ARG A 111 19.10 35.13 69.24
CA ARG A 111 18.58 35.82 70.44
C ARG A 111 19.01 35.15 71.75
N ALA A 112 19.14 33.82 71.74
CA ALA A 112 19.59 33.04 72.90
C ALA A 112 21.13 32.94 73.01
N ASN A 113 21.89 33.67 72.19
CA ASN A 113 23.35 33.67 72.13
C ASN A 113 23.95 32.24 72.02
N VAL A 114 23.36 31.44 71.13
CA VAL A 114 23.79 30.07 70.85
C VAL A 114 24.73 30.07 69.66
N GLN A 115 25.96 29.60 69.84
CA GLN A 115 26.81 29.25 68.70
C GLN A 115 26.24 28.02 68.01
N SER A 116 25.70 28.20 66.81
CA SER A 116 25.22 27.13 65.96
C SER A 116 26.41 26.26 65.55
N ALA A 117 26.40 24.98 65.95
CA ALA A 117 27.38 24.02 65.47
C ALA A 117 27.15 23.85 63.96
N GLN A 118 28.14 24.20 63.13
CA GLN A 118 28.06 24.21 61.67
C GLN A 118 27.56 22.89 61.05
N SER A 119 27.75 21.76 61.73
CA SER A 119 27.29 20.43 61.29
C SER A 119 25.77 20.21 61.42
N ALA A 120 25.08 20.94 62.31
CA ALA A 120 23.63 20.82 62.53
C ALA A 120 22.78 21.72 61.60
N ALA A 121 23.43 22.53 60.77
CA ALA A 121 22.77 23.37 59.76
C ALA A 121 22.59 22.67 58.40
N ALA A 122 23.29 21.53 58.18
CA ALA A 122 23.26 20.81 56.91
C ALA A 122 22.12 19.80 56.80
N ASP A 123 21.63 19.24 57.91
CA ASP A 123 20.50 18.31 57.93
C ASP A 123 19.20 19.07 58.22
N VAL A 124 18.36 19.19 57.19
CA VAL A 124 17.07 19.90 57.20
C VAL A 124 15.87 18.95 57.21
N SER A 125 16.09 17.66 57.50
CA SER A 125 15.00 16.69 57.67
C SER A 125 14.08 17.06 58.85
N ALA A 126 12.81 16.66 58.81
CA ALA A 126 11.88 16.89 59.91
C ALA A 126 12.39 16.34 61.25
N GLN A 127 13.06 15.19 61.23
CA GLN A 127 13.67 14.58 62.41
C GLN A 127 14.83 15.43 62.97
N ALA A 128 15.73 15.91 62.12
CA ALA A 128 16.84 16.78 62.56
C ALA A 128 16.33 18.12 63.10
N LEU A 129 15.36 18.76 62.43
CA LEU A 129 14.74 20.00 62.88
C LEU A 129 14.01 19.79 64.23
N SER A 130 13.29 18.69 64.39
CA SER A 130 12.61 18.33 65.65
C SER A 130 13.62 18.16 66.80
N GLN A 131 14.73 17.45 66.58
CA GLN A 131 15.78 17.29 67.58
C GLN A 131 16.40 18.63 67.97
N ARG A 132 16.66 19.51 67.01
CA ARG A 132 17.23 20.85 67.23
C ARG A 132 16.28 21.74 68.03
N ILE A 133 15.00 21.75 67.69
CA ILE A 133 13.96 22.48 68.44
C ILE A 133 13.83 21.94 69.87
N ASN A 134 13.91 20.62 70.07
CA ASN A 134 13.87 20.01 71.40
C ASN A 134 15.09 20.37 72.25
N ALA A 135 16.28 20.43 71.65
CA ALA A 135 17.49 20.90 72.32
C ALA A 135 17.39 22.38 72.73
N LEU A 136 16.82 23.24 71.87
CA LEU A 136 16.51 24.63 72.20
C LEU A 136 15.52 24.72 73.37
N ALA A 137 14.42 23.97 73.31
CA ALA A 137 13.38 23.98 74.34
C ALA A 137 13.86 23.55 75.73
N ALA A 138 14.85 22.64 75.80
CA ALA A 138 15.42 22.15 77.05
C ALA A 138 16.34 23.17 77.74
N ARG A 139 16.63 24.31 77.10
CA ARG A 139 17.65 25.25 77.54
C ARG A 139 17.10 26.21 78.61
N PRO A 140 17.77 26.32 79.78
CA PRO A 140 17.36 27.27 80.81
C PRO A 140 17.63 28.72 80.38
N GLY A 141 16.73 29.64 80.73
CA GLY A 141 16.91 31.08 80.49
C GLY A 141 16.30 31.63 79.19
N LEU A 142 15.52 30.84 78.44
CA LEU A 142 14.77 31.36 77.28
C LEU A 142 13.73 32.39 77.72
N SER A 143 13.64 33.49 76.97
CA SER A 143 12.60 34.51 77.18
C SER A 143 11.20 33.91 76.96
N PRO A 144 10.14 34.44 77.62
CA PRO A 144 8.77 33.99 77.37
C PRO A 144 8.34 34.09 75.90
N GLY A 145 8.89 35.04 75.16
CA GLY A 145 8.66 35.18 73.71
C GLY A 145 9.26 34.03 72.92
N ASP A 146 10.52 33.67 73.20
CA ASP A 146 11.20 32.57 72.51
C ASP A 146 10.57 31.20 72.83
N GLN A 147 10.08 31.00 74.05
CA GLN A 147 9.34 29.78 74.42
C GLN A 147 8.07 29.58 73.57
N ARG A 148 7.35 30.67 73.27
CA ARG A 148 6.18 30.62 72.36
C ARG A 148 6.62 30.31 70.93
N SER A 149 7.69 30.93 70.45
CA SER A 149 8.24 30.67 69.11
C SER A 149 8.69 29.22 68.94
N VAL A 150 9.37 28.65 69.93
CA VAL A 150 9.77 27.23 69.96
C VAL A 150 8.55 26.30 69.90
N THR A 151 7.47 26.65 70.63
CA THR A 151 6.22 25.88 70.59
C THR A 151 5.56 25.93 69.21
N ALA A 152 5.54 27.09 68.56
CA ALA A 152 5.04 27.24 67.20
C ALA A 152 5.89 26.47 66.18
N LEU A 153 7.22 26.48 66.32
CA LEU A 153 8.14 25.72 65.47
C LEU A 153 7.93 24.21 65.58
N ARG A 154 7.66 23.69 66.79
CA ARG A 154 7.30 22.28 66.97
C ARG A 154 6.05 21.91 66.17
N ALA A 155 5.02 22.76 66.19
CA ALA A 155 3.80 22.52 65.43
C ALA A 155 4.06 22.55 63.91
N GLN A 156 4.87 23.50 63.42
CA GLN A 156 5.26 23.57 62.01
C GLN A 156 6.06 22.34 61.56
N VAL A 157 7.03 21.87 62.36
CA VAL A 157 7.79 20.64 62.03
C VAL A 157 6.91 19.40 62.05
N GLN A 158 5.94 19.31 62.97
CA GLN A 158 4.97 18.23 62.97
C GLN A 158 4.14 18.22 61.67
N GLN A 159 3.60 19.38 61.28
CA GLN A 159 2.85 19.53 60.02
C GLN A 159 3.73 19.19 58.79
N MET A 160 4.99 19.61 58.79
CA MET A 160 5.94 19.27 57.73
C MET A 160 6.20 17.77 57.66
N SER A 161 6.32 17.08 58.81
CA SER A 161 6.49 15.61 58.84
C SER A 161 5.28 14.87 58.25
N GLU A 162 4.07 15.39 58.48
CA GLU A 162 2.84 14.85 57.89
C GLU A 162 2.79 15.07 56.37
N GLN A 163 3.29 16.22 55.89
CA GLN A 163 3.43 16.49 54.46
C GLN A 163 4.49 15.59 53.79
N GLU A 164 5.62 15.37 54.45
CA GLU A 164 6.66 14.43 54.00
C GLU A 164 6.09 13.00 53.89
N ALA A 165 5.34 12.54 54.90
CA ALA A 165 4.68 11.23 54.85
C ALA A 165 3.67 11.11 53.70
N ALA A 166 2.87 12.14 53.44
CA ALA A 166 1.94 12.16 52.30
C ALA A 166 2.67 12.17 50.94
N HIS A 167 3.86 12.79 50.87
CA HIS A 167 4.71 12.76 49.70
C HIS A 167 5.31 11.36 49.44
N ASP A 168 5.70 10.66 50.50
CA ASP A 168 6.17 9.26 50.40
C ASP A 168 5.05 8.32 49.91
N ASP A 169 3.82 8.49 50.40
CA ASP A 169 2.65 7.72 49.93
C ASP A 169 2.39 7.95 48.43
N THR A 170 2.47 9.20 47.97
CA THR A 170 2.34 9.58 46.55
C THR A 170 3.43 8.90 45.70
N SER A 171 4.66 8.85 46.22
CA SER A 171 5.80 8.20 45.55
C SER A 171 5.65 6.67 45.49
N ALA A 172 5.06 6.06 46.51
CA ALA A 172 4.72 4.65 46.52
C ALA A 172 3.63 4.33 45.48
N GLU A 173 2.56 5.12 45.41
CA GLU A 173 1.51 4.98 44.39
C GLU A 173 2.08 5.09 42.97
N ARG A 174 2.93 6.10 42.73
CA ARG A 174 3.62 6.27 41.45
C ARG A 174 4.42 5.03 41.06
N THR A 175 5.14 4.44 42.01
CA THR A 175 5.93 3.22 41.76
C THR A 175 5.04 2.03 41.38
N GLN A 176 3.88 1.88 42.04
CA GLN A 176 2.89 0.87 41.68
C GLN A 176 2.36 1.08 40.26
N LEU A 177 2.02 2.32 39.89
CA LEU A 177 1.55 2.65 38.53
C LEU A 177 2.60 2.40 37.46
N LEU A 178 3.87 2.71 37.71
CA LEU A 178 4.96 2.40 36.79
C LEU A 178 5.14 0.89 36.60
N SER A 179 4.97 0.09 37.66
CA SER A 179 4.99 -1.37 37.56
C SER A 179 3.83 -1.90 36.70
N ARG A 180 2.64 -1.32 36.87
CA ARG A 180 1.44 -1.65 36.09
C ARG A 180 1.60 -1.23 34.63
N GLN A 181 2.16 -0.05 34.38
CA GLN A 181 2.47 0.46 33.04
C GLN A 181 3.30 -0.54 32.25
N ARG A 182 4.38 -1.08 32.83
CA ARG A 182 5.25 -2.07 32.16
C ARG A 182 4.50 -3.35 31.76
N LEU A 183 3.56 -3.80 32.59
CA LEU A 183 2.74 -4.98 32.29
C LEU A 183 1.78 -4.69 31.12
N VAL A 184 1.10 -3.56 31.16
CA VAL A 184 0.18 -3.13 30.10
C VAL A 184 0.93 -2.87 28.79
N ASP A 185 2.07 -2.19 28.84
CA ASP A 185 2.95 -1.97 27.68
C ASP A 185 3.38 -3.30 27.04
N GLY A 186 3.70 -4.30 27.88
CA GLY A 186 4.02 -5.65 27.41
C GLY A 186 2.87 -6.33 26.67
N GLN A 187 1.63 -6.20 27.18
CA GLN A 187 0.44 -6.74 26.53
C GLN A 187 0.13 -6.05 25.20
N VAL A 188 0.23 -4.72 25.16
CA VAL A 188 0.01 -3.93 23.93
C VAL A 188 1.07 -4.28 22.89
N ALA A 189 2.35 -4.33 23.28
CA ALA A 189 3.44 -4.69 22.38
C ALA A 189 3.30 -6.11 21.82
N GLU A 190 2.81 -7.06 22.61
CA GLU A 190 2.56 -8.42 22.15
C GLU A 190 1.40 -8.48 21.14
N SER A 191 0.31 -7.77 21.40
CA SER A 191 -0.79 -7.63 20.44
C SER A 191 -0.32 -7.00 19.13
N ASP A 192 0.50 -5.96 19.19
CA ASP A 192 1.06 -5.30 18.00
C ASP A 192 1.94 -6.25 17.19
N ARG A 193 2.79 -7.05 17.86
CA ARG A 193 3.60 -8.09 17.18
C ARG A 193 2.74 -9.11 16.46
N GLN A 194 1.65 -9.56 17.08
CA GLN A 194 0.73 -10.51 16.45
C GLN A 194 0.02 -9.88 15.25
N ILE A 195 -0.43 -8.64 15.35
CA ILE A 195 -1.00 -7.88 14.23
C ILE A 195 0.02 -7.78 13.08
N PHE A 196 1.28 -7.45 13.36
CA PHE A 196 2.32 -7.38 12.32
C PHE A 196 2.62 -8.73 11.70
N ALA A 197 2.66 -9.81 12.48
CA ALA A 197 2.86 -11.16 11.97
C ALA A 197 1.72 -11.57 11.01
N LEU A 198 0.46 -11.25 11.36
CA LEU A 198 -0.69 -11.51 10.50
C LEU A 198 -0.63 -10.70 9.20
N GLN A 199 -0.22 -9.43 9.26
CA GLN A 199 -0.05 -8.61 8.05
C GLN A 199 1.05 -9.17 7.15
N GLN A 200 2.19 -9.56 7.74
CA GLN A 200 3.33 -10.16 7.02
C GLN A 200 2.99 -11.50 6.35
N GLN A 201 2.06 -12.25 6.93
CA GLN A 201 1.59 -13.51 6.35
C GLN A 201 0.82 -13.30 5.02
N VAL A 202 0.16 -12.15 4.85
CA VAL A 202 -0.59 -11.84 3.62
C VAL A 202 0.27 -11.05 2.63
N LEU A 203 0.96 -10.02 3.10
CA LEU A 203 1.88 -9.21 2.30
C LEU A 203 3.24 -9.14 3.01
N PRO A 204 4.36 -9.46 2.33
CA PRO A 204 5.70 -9.27 2.88
C PRO A 204 5.93 -7.82 3.35
N ASP A 205 5.39 -6.86 2.60
CA ASP A 205 5.46 -5.42 2.90
C ASP A 205 4.25 -4.95 3.70
N TYR A 206 4.21 -5.26 5.00
CA TYR A 206 3.07 -4.98 5.89
C TYR A 206 2.65 -3.50 5.92
N GLN A 207 3.55 -2.54 5.68
CA GLN A 207 3.24 -1.10 5.65
C GLN A 207 2.19 -0.75 4.59
N GLN A 208 2.10 -1.55 3.53
CA GLN A 208 1.17 -1.35 2.44
C GLN A 208 -0.13 -2.16 2.61
N PHE A 209 -0.24 -2.95 3.68
CA PHE A 209 -1.40 -3.81 3.95
C PHE A 209 -2.71 -3.03 3.90
N THR A 210 -2.79 -1.89 4.60
CA THR A 210 -4.01 -1.06 4.64
C THR A 210 -4.41 -0.56 3.26
N ARG A 211 -3.44 -0.16 2.43
CA ARG A 211 -3.70 0.32 1.08
C ARG A 211 -4.27 -0.78 0.20
N VAL A 212 -3.58 -1.92 0.16
CA VAL A 212 -3.98 -3.08 -0.64
C VAL A 212 -5.32 -3.63 -0.16
N ARG A 213 -5.56 -3.63 1.16
CA ARG A 213 -6.86 -3.97 1.74
C ARG A 213 -7.97 -3.07 1.21
N ASN A 214 -7.77 -1.76 1.23
CA ASN A 214 -8.78 -0.81 0.75
C ASN A 214 -9.04 -0.96 -0.75
N GLU A 215 -7.99 -1.17 -1.56
CA GLU A 215 -8.12 -1.45 -3.00
C GLU A 215 -8.87 -2.76 -3.26
N ALA A 216 -8.61 -3.80 -2.47
CA ALA A 216 -9.31 -5.09 -2.56
C ALA A 216 -10.80 -4.96 -2.22
N TYR A 217 -11.15 -4.21 -1.18
CA TYR A 217 -12.55 -3.92 -0.85
C TYR A 217 -13.24 -3.05 -1.89
N ALA A 218 -12.54 -2.05 -2.44
CA ALA A 218 -13.06 -1.24 -3.54
C ALA A 218 -13.38 -2.12 -4.76
N LEU A 219 -12.47 -3.03 -5.12
CA LEU A 219 -12.69 -3.98 -6.20
C LEU A 219 -13.90 -4.88 -5.92
N GLN A 220 -14.02 -5.44 -4.71
CA GLN A 220 -15.16 -6.29 -4.33
C GLN A 220 -16.50 -5.52 -4.41
N ASN A 221 -16.53 -4.27 -3.95
CA ASN A 221 -17.74 -3.43 -3.97
C ASN A 221 -18.14 -3.01 -5.40
N LEU A 222 -17.16 -2.83 -6.30
CA LEU A 222 -17.39 -2.49 -7.70
C LEU A 222 -17.64 -3.71 -8.58
N SER A 223 -17.47 -4.92 -8.04
CA SER A 223 -17.58 -6.16 -8.78
C SER A 223 -19.03 -6.68 -8.79
N PRO A 224 -19.77 -6.60 -9.92
CA PRO A 224 -21.06 -7.28 -9.99
C PRO A 224 -20.83 -8.77 -9.76
N LEU A 225 -21.45 -9.29 -8.71
CA LEU A 225 -21.36 -10.71 -8.28
C LEU A 225 -19.93 -11.19 -7.92
N GLY A 226 -18.98 -10.29 -7.67
CA GLY A 226 -17.61 -10.66 -7.30
C GLY A 226 -16.73 -11.18 -8.45
N VAL A 227 -17.18 -11.10 -9.70
CA VAL A 227 -16.48 -11.66 -10.88
C VAL A 227 -15.10 -11.05 -11.07
N SER A 228 -14.96 -9.73 -10.97
CA SER A 228 -13.65 -9.06 -11.08
C SER A 228 -12.72 -9.41 -9.92
N ALA A 229 -13.25 -9.63 -8.71
CA ALA A 229 -12.44 -10.06 -7.56
C ALA A 229 -11.94 -11.52 -7.72
N PHE A 230 -12.76 -12.40 -8.30
CA PHE A 230 -12.35 -13.75 -8.68
C PHE A 230 -11.29 -13.71 -9.79
N LEU A 231 -11.51 -12.92 -10.83
CA LEU A 231 -10.57 -12.74 -11.94
C LEU A 231 -9.22 -12.19 -11.45
N ALA A 232 -9.21 -11.26 -10.50
CA ALA A 232 -8.00 -10.68 -9.93
C ALA A 232 -7.11 -11.68 -9.18
N GLN A 233 -7.65 -12.83 -8.77
CA GLN A 233 -6.87 -13.94 -8.20
C GLN A 233 -6.22 -14.83 -9.27
N GLY A 234 -6.66 -14.72 -10.52
CA GLY A 234 -6.15 -15.47 -11.65
C GLY A 234 -4.79 -14.97 -12.14
N HIS A 235 -4.14 -15.77 -12.99
CA HIS A 235 -2.81 -15.43 -13.49
C HIS A 235 -2.82 -14.20 -14.40
N ARG A 236 -1.87 -13.27 -14.21
CA ARG A 236 -1.83 -11.95 -14.87
C ARG A 236 -1.77 -12.02 -16.40
N SER A 237 -1.09 -13.01 -16.95
CA SER A 237 -0.99 -13.18 -18.41
C SER A 237 -2.33 -13.55 -19.03
N LEU A 238 -3.16 -14.36 -18.35
CA LEU A 238 -4.51 -14.71 -18.81
C LEU A 238 -5.44 -13.50 -18.84
N LEU A 239 -5.38 -12.63 -17.81
CA LEU A 239 -6.17 -11.40 -17.82
C LEU A 239 -5.70 -10.44 -18.91
N SER A 240 -4.38 -10.35 -19.14
CA SER A 240 -3.83 -9.50 -20.20
C SER A 240 -4.28 -9.96 -21.57
N THR A 241 -4.21 -11.27 -21.86
CA THR A 241 -4.68 -11.82 -23.15
C THR A 241 -6.18 -11.67 -23.31
N MET A 242 -6.97 -11.94 -22.27
CA MET A 242 -8.42 -11.74 -22.30
C MET A 242 -8.79 -10.28 -22.55
N LEU A 243 -8.09 -9.33 -21.91
CA LEU A 243 -8.28 -7.91 -22.11
C LEU A 243 -7.99 -7.50 -23.55
N VAL A 244 -6.86 -7.96 -24.13
CA VAL A 244 -6.51 -7.70 -25.54
C VAL A 244 -7.60 -8.20 -26.48
N LEU A 245 -8.07 -9.43 -26.28
CA LEU A 245 -9.09 -10.03 -27.13
C LEU A 245 -10.39 -9.22 -27.07
N LEU A 246 -10.86 -8.88 -25.86
CA LEU A 246 -12.08 -8.09 -25.68
C LEU A 246 -11.94 -6.69 -26.29
N MET A 247 -10.79 -6.05 -26.15
CA MET A 247 -10.52 -4.74 -26.73
C MET A 247 -10.38 -4.79 -28.26
N GLY A 248 -9.86 -5.89 -28.81
CA GLY A 248 -9.85 -6.19 -30.24
C GLY A 248 -11.26 -6.38 -30.82
N ALA A 249 -12.10 -7.14 -30.12
CA ALA A 249 -13.51 -7.29 -30.47
C ALA A 249 -14.25 -5.94 -30.44
N LEU A 250 -13.98 -5.12 -29.42
CA LEU A 250 -14.57 -3.80 -29.29
C LEU A 250 -14.11 -2.86 -30.41
N GLY A 251 -12.81 -2.86 -30.75
CA GLY A 251 -12.26 -2.08 -31.85
C GLY A 251 -12.89 -2.43 -33.21
N SER A 252 -13.08 -3.72 -33.51
CA SER A 252 -13.73 -4.13 -34.77
C SER A 252 -15.22 -3.80 -34.82
N MET A 253 -15.91 -3.81 -33.67
CA MET A 253 -17.30 -3.34 -33.56
C MET A 253 -17.44 -1.83 -33.74
N LEU A 254 -16.53 -1.04 -33.16
CA LEU A 254 -16.49 0.41 -33.35
C LEU A 254 -16.33 0.78 -34.82
N TYR A 255 -15.51 0.03 -35.57
CA TYR A 255 -15.38 0.23 -37.00
C TYR A 255 -16.67 -0.10 -37.77
N LEU A 256 -17.42 -1.11 -37.33
CA LEU A 256 -18.67 -1.53 -37.98
C LEU A 256 -19.84 -0.56 -37.70
N PHE A 257 -19.80 0.20 -36.62
CA PHE A 257 -20.89 1.11 -36.24
C PHE A 257 -21.17 2.21 -37.29
N PRO A 258 -20.19 2.97 -37.81
CA PRO A 258 -20.40 3.87 -38.94
C PRO A 258 -20.88 3.17 -40.22
N ALA A 259 -20.39 1.95 -40.47
CA ALA A 259 -20.79 1.15 -41.63
C ALA A 259 -22.27 0.74 -41.56
N TYR A 260 -22.78 0.42 -40.37
CA TYR A 260 -24.20 0.12 -40.14
C TYR A 260 -25.12 1.32 -40.42
N LEU A 261 -24.67 2.53 -40.08
CA LEU A 261 -25.46 3.76 -40.29
C LEU A 261 -25.46 4.20 -41.76
N ASN A 262 -24.29 4.18 -42.41
CA ASN A 262 -24.07 4.86 -43.69
C ASN A 262 -24.14 3.94 -44.92
N ARG A 263 -24.08 2.61 -44.77
CA ARG A 263 -24.12 1.71 -45.95
C ARG A 263 -25.55 1.51 -46.46
N PRO A 264 -25.75 1.53 -47.80
CA PRO A 264 -27.03 1.23 -48.43
C PRO A 264 -27.40 -0.25 -48.33
N GLN A 265 -26.39 -1.14 -48.28
CA GLN A 265 -26.61 -2.57 -48.01
C GLN A 265 -26.63 -2.84 -46.50
N PRO A 266 -27.60 -3.62 -46.00
CA PRO A 266 -27.68 -3.92 -44.58
C PRO A 266 -26.54 -4.85 -44.15
N VAL A 267 -25.83 -4.47 -43.10
CA VAL A 267 -24.88 -5.34 -42.39
C VAL A 267 -25.62 -6.62 -41.97
N THR A 268 -24.99 -7.78 -42.15
CA THR A 268 -25.56 -9.06 -41.73
C THR A 268 -25.05 -9.49 -40.36
N ILE A 269 -25.81 -10.34 -39.66
CA ILE A 269 -25.37 -10.92 -38.37
C ILE A 269 -24.06 -11.72 -38.55
N ALA A 270 -23.92 -12.41 -39.69
CA ALA A 270 -22.69 -13.12 -40.05
C ALA A 270 -21.49 -12.17 -40.17
N GLU A 271 -21.67 -11.00 -40.79
CA GLU A 271 -20.61 -9.99 -40.89
C GLU A 271 -20.17 -9.49 -39.50
N ILE A 272 -21.11 -9.28 -38.57
CA ILE A 272 -20.80 -8.91 -37.19
C ILE A 272 -19.94 -9.99 -36.52
N ALA A 273 -20.35 -11.26 -36.61
CA ALA A 273 -19.64 -12.37 -35.98
C ALA A 273 -18.22 -12.55 -36.56
N VAL A 274 -18.09 -12.52 -37.89
CA VAL A 274 -16.79 -12.66 -38.57
C VAL A 274 -15.85 -11.53 -38.19
N ARG A 275 -16.31 -10.27 -38.21
CA ARG A 275 -15.47 -9.11 -37.85
C ARG A 275 -15.07 -9.10 -36.38
N LEU A 276 -15.95 -9.55 -35.48
CA LEU A 276 -15.60 -9.72 -34.07
C LEU A 276 -14.42 -10.72 -33.91
N ILE A 277 -14.51 -11.89 -34.56
CA ILE A 277 -13.44 -12.90 -34.51
C ILE A 277 -12.15 -12.36 -35.13
N PHE A 278 -12.23 -11.71 -36.29
CA PHE A 278 -11.05 -11.10 -36.93
C PHE A 278 -10.41 -10.01 -36.06
N GLY A 279 -11.21 -9.16 -35.40
CA GLY A 279 -10.72 -8.16 -34.46
C GLY A 279 -9.96 -8.78 -33.28
N MET A 280 -10.50 -9.85 -32.71
CA MET A 280 -9.83 -10.63 -31.66
C MET A 280 -8.50 -11.23 -32.14
N CYS A 281 -8.50 -11.88 -33.31
CA CYS A 281 -7.29 -12.50 -33.87
C CYS A 281 -6.21 -11.47 -34.21
N ALA A 282 -6.58 -10.34 -34.81
CA ALA A 282 -5.66 -9.24 -35.13
C ALA A 282 -5.03 -8.64 -33.86
N ALA A 283 -5.84 -8.42 -32.82
CA ALA A 283 -5.36 -7.96 -31.52
C ALA A 283 -4.38 -8.93 -30.86
N LEU A 284 -4.70 -10.23 -30.89
CA LEU A 284 -3.80 -11.26 -30.36
C LEU A 284 -2.48 -11.32 -31.13
N ALA A 285 -2.52 -11.26 -32.47
CA ALA A 285 -1.32 -11.25 -33.30
C ALA A 285 -0.41 -10.04 -33.01
N LEU A 286 -0.98 -8.83 -32.92
CA LEU A 286 -0.22 -7.64 -32.56
C LEU A 286 0.32 -7.69 -31.13
N TYR A 287 -0.44 -8.25 -30.19
CA TYR A 287 0.02 -8.42 -28.81
C TYR A 287 1.19 -9.40 -28.68
N VAL A 288 1.13 -10.54 -29.38
CA VAL A 288 2.23 -11.50 -29.43
C VAL A 288 3.46 -10.87 -30.09
N LEU A 289 3.29 -10.17 -31.22
CA LEU A 289 4.38 -9.49 -31.91
C LEU A 289 5.05 -8.43 -31.01
N LEU A 290 4.25 -7.66 -30.28
CA LEU A 290 4.76 -6.65 -29.36
C LEU A 290 5.54 -7.28 -28.20
N ASN A 291 4.98 -8.31 -27.56
CA ASN A 291 5.69 -9.03 -26.50
C ASN A 291 7.00 -9.65 -26.99
N ALA A 292 7.02 -10.21 -28.20
CA ALA A 292 8.23 -10.74 -28.82
C ALA A 292 9.26 -9.64 -29.11
N THR A 293 8.81 -8.46 -29.54
CA THR A 293 9.68 -7.30 -29.82
C THR A 293 10.29 -6.76 -28.53
N ILE A 294 9.50 -6.59 -27.47
CA ILE A 294 10.02 -6.14 -26.16
C ILE A 294 11.00 -7.17 -25.59
N ALA A 295 10.69 -8.48 -25.70
CA ALA A 295 11.61 -9.53 -25.29
C ALA A 295 12.93 -9.48 -26.08
N GLY A 296 12.87 -9.29 -27.40
CA GLY A 296 14.05 -9.15 -28.26
C GLY A 296 14.93 -7.94 -27.90
N ILE A 297 14.33 -6.80 -27.58
CA ILE A 297 15.06 -5.60 -27.15
C ILE A 297 15.69 -5.81 -25.76
N SER A 298 14.98 -6.45 -24.84
CA SER A 298 15.48 -6.67 -23.47
C SER A 298 16.72 -7.57 -23.40
N LEU A 299 16.83 -8.56 -24.30
CA LEU A 299 18.00 -9.44 -24.44
C LEU A 299 19.28 -8.68 -24.83
N THR A 300 19.16 -7.51 -25.46
CA THR A 300 20.32 -6.70 -25.86
C THR A 300 20.80 -5.73 -24.78
N GLN A 301 20.03 -5.52 -23.69
CA GLN A 301 20.34 -4.47 -22.70
C GLN A 301 20.70 -4.97 -21.29
N ASN A 302 20.81 -6.28 -21.03
CA ASN A 302 21.16 -6.83 -19.71
C ASN A 302 20.30 -6.27 -18.53
N VAL A 303 19.09 -5.78 -18.81
CA VAL A 303 18.15 -5.32 -17.79
C VAL A 303 17.37 -6.54 -17.30
N ALA A 304 17.34 -6.74 -15.98
CA ALA A 304 16.71 -7.89 -15.34
C ALA A 304 15.31 -8.17 -15.90
N GLN A 305 15.15 -9.41 -16.34
CA GLN A 305 14.05 -9.97 -17.10
C GLN A 305 12.81 -10.17 -16.21
N ALA A 306 12.15 -9.08 -15.82
CA ALA A 306 10.83 -9.14 -15.18
C ALA A 306 9.75 -9.31 -16.27
N SER A 307 9.35 -10.56 -16.51
CA SER A 307 8.07 -10.96 -17.15
C SER A 307 7.40 -9.91 -18.04
N THR A 308 7.78 -9.89 -19.32
CA THR A 308 7.42 -8.88 -20.33
C THR A 308 5.90 -8.66 -20.51
N SER A 309 5.09 -9.70 -20.32
CA SER A 309 3.62 -9.62 -20.37
C SER A 309 3.01 -9.01 -19.11
N SER A 310 3.71 -9.13 -17.98
CA SER A 310 3.31 -8.66 -16.66
C SER A 310 3.60 -7.19 -16.45
N ALA A 311 4.57 -6.63 -17.19
CA ALA A 311 5.03 -5.25 -17.07
C ALA A 311 4.17 -4.23 -17.83
N LEU A 312 3.38 -4.65 -18.83
CA LEU A 312 2.55 -3.71 -19.60
C LEU A 312 1.34 -3.24 -18.79
N ASN A 313 1.18 -1.92 -18.74
CA ASN A 313 0.04 -1.25 -18.14
C ASN A 313 -1.27 -1.67 -18.86
N PRO A 314 -2.36 -2.00 -18.14
CA PRO A 314 -3.65 -2.38 -18.74
C PRO A 314 -4.21 -1.37 -19.74
N PHE A 315 -3.95 -0.07 -19.57
CA PHE A 315 -4.35 0.97 -20.52
C PHE A 315 -3.62 0.80 -21.86
N THR A 316 -2.32 0.54 -21.84
CA THR A 316 -1.52 0.29 -23.05
C THR A 316 -2.02 -0.95 -23.78
N VAL A 317 -2.25 -2.04 -23.03
CA VAL A 317 -2.78 -3.29 -23.55
C VAL A 317 -4.15 -3.07 -24.21
N SER A 318 -5.02 -2.28 -23.58
CA SER A 318 -6.34 -1.97 -24.11
C SER A 318 -6.28 -1.11 -25.37
N LEU A 319 -5.43 -0.08 -25.39
CA LEU A 319 -5.22 0.77 -26.55
C LEU A 319 -4.75 -0.02 -27.76
N ILE A 320 -3.77 -0.91 -27.57
CA ILE A 320 -3.27 -1.80 -28.63
C ILE A 320 -4.38 -2.69 -29.15
N GLY A 321 -5.19 -3.28 -28.25
CA GLY A 321 -6.32 -4.11 -28.63
C GLY A 321 -7.32 -3.36 -29.52
N ILE A 322 -7.71 -2.15 -29.11
CA ILE A 322 -8.66 -1.32 -29.88
C ILE A 322 -8.08 -0.96 -31.26
N ILE A 323 -6.84 -0.49 -31.32
CA ILE A 323 -6.17 -0.13 -32.59
C ILE A 323 -6.11 -1.34 -33.51
N ALA A 324 -5.73 -2.51 -32.99
CA ALA A 324 -5.68 -3.76 -33.74
C ALA A 324 -7.06 -4.15 -34.29
N GLY A 325 -8.09 -4.01 -33.46
CA GLY A 325 -9.48 -4.29 -33.84
C GLY A 325 -9.96 -3.37 -34.96
N VAL A 326 -9.68 -2.08 -34.86
CA VAL A 326 -10.05 -1.08 -35.89
C VAL A 326 -9.31 -1.34 -37.20
N LEU A 327 -8.02 -1.67 -37.14
CA LEU A 327 -7.18 -1.95 -38.33
C LEU A 327 -7.36 -3.35 -38.90
N SER A 328 -8.11 -4.24 -38.23
CA SER A 328 -8.20 -5.65 -38.60
C SER A 328 -8.68 -5.89 -40.04
N GLU A 329 -9.57 -5.04 -40.57
CA GLU A 329 -10.04 -5.14 -41.95
C GLU A 329 -8.97 -4.77 -42.98
N ASP A 330 -8.18 -3.72 -42.71
CA ASP A 330 -7.10 -3.30 -43.58
C ASP A 330 -5.94 -4.31 -43.56
N ILE A 331 -5.65 -4.86 -42.38
CA ILE A 331 -4.68 -5.96 -42.22
C ILE A 331 -5.14 -7.19 -43.00
N ALA A 332 -6.42 -7.56 -42.92
CA ALA A 332 -6.95 -8.72 -43.63
C ALA A 332 -6.85 -8.55 -45.16
N LYS A 333 -7.20 -7.38 -45.69
CA LYS A 333 -7.06 -7.06 -47.12
C LYS A 333 -5.60 -7.09 -47.55
N TRP A 334 -4.71 -6.48 -46.78
CA TRP A 334 -3.27 -6.49 -47.05
C TRP A 334 -2.69 -7.92 -47.07
N ILE A 335 -3.05 -8.78 -46.12
CA ILE A 335 -2.63 -10.19 -46.10
C ILE A 335 -3.15 -10.92 -47.34
N GLN A 336 -4.40 -10.70 -47.74
CA GLN A 336 -4.99 -11.32 -48.92
C GLN A 336 -4.27 -10.88 -50.21
N ASP A 337 -3.99 -9.59 -50.37
CA ASP A 337 -3.31 -9.05 -51.54
C ASP A 337 -1.87 -9.56 -51.64
N ARG A 338 -1.15 -9.61 -50.51
CA ARG A 338 0.24 -10.09 -50.46
C ARG A 338 0.34 -11.61 -50.59
N GLY A 339 -0.60 -12.34 -50.00
CA GLY A 339 -0.75 -13.78 -50.18
C GLY A 339 -1.03 -14.16 -51.63
N ARG A 340 -1.94 -13.44 -52.30
CA ARG A 340 -2.17 -13.61 -53.75
C ARG A 340 -0.91 -13.36 -54.55
N GLY A 341 -0.16 -12.29 -54.23
CA GLY A 341 1.13 -11.98 -54.87
C GLY A 341 2.15 -13.12 -54.81
N ILE A 342 2.33 -13.75 -53.64
CA ILE A 342 3.29 -14.85 -53.43
C ILE A 342 2.92 -16.10 -54.25
N PHE A 343 1.62 -16.47 -54.32
CA PHE A 343 1.18 -17.62 -55.13
C PHE A 343 1.21 -17.33 -56.64
N THR A 344 0.96 -16.08 -57.06
CA THR A 344 1.11 -15.70 -58.47
C THR A 344 2.57 -15.59 -58.92
N GLN A 345 3.49 -15.19 -58.04
CA GLN A 345 4.93 -15.16 -58.35
C GLN A 345 5.54 -16.57 -58.39
N GLY A 346 5.06 -17.52 -57.59
CA GLY A 346 5.43 -18.93 -57.70
C GLY A 346 5.01 -19.57 -59.03
N ALA A 347 3.87 -19.16 -59.59
CA ALA A 347 3.39 -19.64 -60.89
C ALA A 347 4.15 -19.00 -62.09
N ALA A 348 4.54 -17.72 -61.97
CA ALA A 348 5.32 -17.04 -63.00
C ALA A 348 6.76 -17.61 -63.11
N SER A 349 7.37 -17.99 -61.98
CA SER A 349 8.70 -18.62 -61.96
C SER A 349 8.69 -20.08 -62.47
N ALA A 350 7.54 -20.76 -62.43
CA ALA A 350 7.39 -22.12 -62.98
C ALA A 350 7.17 -22.14 -64.50
N ALA A 351 6.73 -21.03 -65.11
CA ALA A 351 6.50 -20.93 -66.56
C ALA A 351 7.77 -20.58 -67.37
N ALA A 352 8.85 -20.14 -66.72
CA ALA A 352 10.10 -19.73 -67.39
C ALA A 352 11.13 -20.86 -67.55
N ALA A 353 10.85 -22.08 -67.07
CA ALA A 353 11.76 -23.23 -67.17
C ALA A 353 11.20 -24.28 -68.14
N ARG A 354 11.29 -24.03 -69.46
CA ARG A 354 11.22 -25.07 -70.48
C ARG A 354 12.57 -25.14 -71.21
N PRO A 355 13.29 -26.28 -71.18
CA PRO A 355 14.57 -26.40 -71.86
C PRO A 355 14.37 -26.60 -73.37
N ALA A 356 15.10 -25.85 -74.17
CA ALA A 356 15.27 -26.12 -75.60
C ALA A 356 16.29 -27.26 -75.75
N ALA A 357 15.83 -28.41 -76.24
CA ALA A 357 16.68 -29.51 -76.66
C ALA A 357 17.04 -29.33 -78.15
N GLU A 358 18.33 -29.56 -78.43
CA GLU A 358 19.02 -29.56 -79.72
C GLU A 358 18.39 -30.51 -80.76
N ASP A 359 18.61 -30.28 -82.07
CA ASP A 359 19.55 -31.12 -82.84
C ASP A 359 19.74 -30.69 -84.33
N SER A 360 21.02 -30.73 -84.75
CA SER A 360 21.59 -31.11 -86.05
C SER A 360 21.38 -30.30 -87.37
N GLY A 361 22.52 -29.89 -87.95
CA GLY A 361 22.81 -30.23 -89.36
C GLY A 361 23.27 -29.11 -90.31
N SER A 362 24.58 -28.81 -90.31
CA SER A 362 25.46 -28.60 -91.48
C SER A 362 24.94 -27.84 -92.73
N MET A 363 25.50 -26.65 -93.03
CA MET A 363 26.42 -26.43 -94.16
C MET A 363 26.58 -24.95 -94.58
N ILE A 364 27.82 -24.64 -94.99
CA ILE A 364 28.27 -23.60 -95.94
C ILE A 364 28.53 -22.18 -95.38
N ASN A 365 29.83 -21.94 -95.17
CA ASN A 365 30.52 -20.67 -95.35
C ASN A 365 30.85 -20.51 -96.85
N PRO A 366 30.69 -19.32 -97.48
CA PRO A 366 31.90 -18.69 -98.01
C PRO A 366 31.87 -17.14 -98.04
N HIS A 367 33.09 -16.58 -98.06
CA HIS A 367 33.47 -15.18 -98.27
C HIS A 367 33.21 -14.25 -97.07
N GLY A 368 34.17 -13.51 -96.55
CA GLY A 368 35.54 -13.18 -96.96
C GLY A 368 35.91 -11.96 -96.08
N GLY A 369 37.10 -11.96 -95.48
CA GLY A 369 37.55 -10.87 -94.59
C GLY A 369 37.82 -9.56 -95.34
N PRO A 370 38.70 -8.66 -94.83
CA PRO A 370 39.38 -8.66 -93.53
C PRO A 370 39.43 -7.25 -92.87
N GLY A 371 40.03 -7.18 -91.67
CA GLY A 371 40.86 -6.03 -91.29
C GLY A 371 40.22 -4.98 -90.37
N ALA A 372 40.70 -4.98 -89.11
CA ALA A 372 40.63 -3.88 -88.13
C ALA A 372 41.40 -2.62 -88.60
N PRO A 373 41.59 -1.60 -87.74
CA PRO A 373 40.66 -0.85 -86.90
C PRO A 373 40.04 0.39 -87.61
#